data_AF-A0AA39JIQ6-F1
#
_entry.id   AF-A0AA39JIQ6-F1
#
_cell.length_a   1.000
_cell.length_b   1.000
_cell.length_c   1.000
_cell.angle_alpha   90.00
_cell.angle_beta   90.00
_cell.angle_gamma   90.00
#
_symmetry.space_group_name_H-M   'P 1'
#
loop_
_entity.id
_entity.type
_entity.pdbx_description
1 polymer ?
#
loop_
_entity_poly.entity_id
_entity_poly.type
_entity_poly.pdbx_seq_one_letter_code
_entity_poly.pdbx_strand_id
1 'polypeptide(L)'
;MLHRSDGDMGTTSLQQHIDHLHEPHNLFIACTILALRTPGDVLTDRHAIYTDITTLLRFRPQDAAWGQCRMELRDLVGKDDGGFFAQQRIWQIGALRELTAQEIQAAQDRIKYAVEVLDGFFDGGVDISVTYDSTRPLISRVLGWRLGRKRQDKLRPEQGQ
;
A
#
# COMPACT_ATOMS: atom_id res chain seq x y z
N MET A 1 15.13 -15.41 -41.15
CA MET A 1 14.82 -15.70 -39.73
C MET A 1 15.33 -14.54 -38.90
N LEU A 2 14.45 -13.68 -38.40
CA LEU A 2 14.79 -12.70 -37.37
C LEU A 2 13.79 -12.87 -36.23
N HIS A 3 14.36 -13.20 -35.08
CA HIS A 3 13.69 -13.55 -33.84
C HIS A 3 13.01 -12.30 -33.29
N ARG A 4 11.68 -12.31 -33.22
CA ARG A 4 10.90 -11.35 -32.44
C ARG A 4 10.66 -12.00 -31.09
N SER A 5 11.42 -11.59 -30.07
CA SER A 5 11.18 -11.98 -28.69
C SER A 5 11.48 -10.79 -27.77
N ASP A 6 10.63 -9.77 -27.86
CA ASP A 6 10.62 -8.62 -26.92
C ASP A 6 9.29 -8.56 -26.13
N GLY A 7 8.43 -9.58 -26.24
CA GLY A 7 7.12 -9.60 -25.58
C GLY A 7 7.09 -10.27 -24.20
N ASP A 8 8.15 -10.97 -23.80
CA ASP A 8 8.10 -11.92 -22.67
C ASP A 8 8.76 -11.39 -21.39
N MET A 9 9.83 -10.57 -21.48
CA MET A 9 10.54 -10.09 -20.28
C MET A 9 9.70 -9.21 -19.34
N GLY A 10 8.73 -8.45 -19.88
CA GLY A 10 7.88 -7.56 -19.10
C GLY A 10 6.78 -8.28 -18.31
N THR A 11 6.26 -9.39 -18.85
CA THR A 11 5.20 -10.18 -18.20
C THR A 11 5.78 -11.08 -17.12
N THR A 12 6.97 -11.64 -17.31
CA THR A 12 7.66 -12.45 -16.29
C THR A 12 8.00 -11.62 -15.05
N SER A 13 8.45 -10.37 -15.25
CA SER A 13 8.78 -9.45 -14.14
C SER A 13 7.54 -9.03 -13.34
N LEU A 14 6.42 -8.74 -14.01
CA LEU A 14 5.18 -8.37 -13.32
C LEU A 14 4.62 -9.54 -12.50
N GLN A 15 4.63 -10.76 -13.05
CA GLN A 15 4.13 -11.93 -12.34
C GLN A 15 4.96 -12.22 -11.08
N GLN A 16 6.28 -12.09 -11.15
CA GLN A 16 7.17 -12.22 -9.99
C GLN A 16 6.86 -11.17 -8.91
N HIS A 17 6.53 -9.95 -9.29
CA HIS A 17 6.11 -8.92 -8.33
C HIS A 17 4.76 -9.24 -7.69
N ILE A 18 3.81 -9.79 -8.46
CA ILE A 18 2.52 -10.25 -7.93
C ILE A 18 2.73 -11.44 -6.98
N ASP A 19 3.61 -12.37 -7.33
CA ASP A 19 3.94 -13.54 -6.48
C ASP A 19 4.54 -13.07 -5.16
N HIS A 20 5.53 -12.17 -5.22
CA HIS A 20 6.15 -11.59 -4.03
C HIS A 20 5.16 -10.80 -3.18
N LEU A 21 4.26 -10.03 -3.82
CA LEU A 21 3.20 -9.28 -3.14
C LEU A 21 2.21 -10.19 -2.40
N HIS A 22 1.97 -11.40 -2.90
CA HIS A 22 1.07 -12.38 -2.28
C HIS A 22 1.78 -13.34 -1.30
N GLU A 23 3.06 -13.12 -0.99
CA GLU A 23 3.61 -13.65 0.26
C GLU A 23 2.85 -13.01 1.44
N PRO A 24 2.37 -13.79 2.44
CA PRO A 24 1.44 -13.28 3.44
C PRO A 24 1.90 -12.00 4.16
N HIS A 25 3.18 -11.95 4.52
CA HIS A 25 3.77 -10.80 5.20
C HIS A 25 3.81 -9.54 4.30
N ASN A 26 4.12 -9.71 3.01
CA ASN A 26 4.19 -8.58 2.08
C ASN A 26 2.78 -8.06 1.76
N LEU A 27 1.80 -8.95 1.67
CA LEU A 27 0.41 -8.59 1.48
C LEU A 27 -0.12 -7.78 2.68
N PHE A 28 0.19 -8.23 3.90
CA PHE A 28 -0.10 -7.51 5.13
C PHE A 28 0.51 -6.10 5.14
N ILE A 29 1.81 -5.98 4.82
CA ILE A 29 2.49 -4.68 4.73
C ILE A 29 1.84 -3.78 3.68
N ALA A 30 1.55 -4.32 2.49
CA ALA A 30 0.93 -3.57 1.41
C ALA A 30 -0.45 -3.03 1.82
N CYS A 31 -1.32 -3.88 2.38
CA CYS A 31 -2.62 -3.47 2.88
C CYS A 31 -2.50 -2.41 3.98
N THR A 32 -1.54 -2.56 4.89
CA THR A 32 -1.27 -1.59 5.95
C THR A 32 -0.86 -0.23 5.38
N ILE A 33 0.05 -0.20 4.40
CA ILE A 33 0.48 1.03 3.72
C ILE A 33 -0.69 1.70 2.99
N LEU A 34 -1.51 0.92 2.27
CA LEU A 34 -2.66 1.44 1.53
C LEU A 34 -3.73 2.00 2.46
N ALA A 35 -3.94 1.39 3.62
CA ALA A 35 -4.87 1.89 4.64
C ALA A 35 -4.33 3.15 5.35
N LEU A 36 -3.02 3.22 5.60
CA LEU A 36 -2.37 4.28 6.38
C LEU A 36 -1.76 5.40 5.54
N ARG A 37 -2.23 5.60 4.29
CA ARG A 37 -1.73 6.61 3.34
C ARG A 37 -1.15 7.86 4.01
N THR A 38 -0.03 8.32 3.45
CA THR A 38 0.91 9.25 4.09
C THR A 38 0.23 10.39 4.84
N PRO A 39 0.59 10.61 6.12
CA PRO A 39 0.11 11.74 6.90
C PRO A 39 0.49 13.05 6.21
N GLY A 40 -0.51 13.83 5.83
CA GLY A 40 -0.37 15.07 5.04
C GLY A 40 -1.47 15.20 3.97
N ASP A 41 -2.06 14.09 3.54
CA ASP A 41 -3.30 14.09 2.78
C ASP A 41 -4.46 14.26 3.77
N VAL A 42 -4.91 15.50 3.97
CA VAL A 42 -5.96 15.90 4.93
C VAL A 42 -7.30 15.16 4.67
N LEU A 43 -7.39 14.46 3.53
CA LEU A 43 -8.54 13.71 3.07
C LEU A 43 -8.13 12.29 2.66
N THR A 44 -7.52 11.50 3.56
CA THR A 44 -7.54 10.04 3.36
C THR A 44 -8.99 9.56 3.44
N ASP A 45 -9.69 9.65 2.31
CA ASP A 45 -11.08 9.29 2.11
C ASP A 45 -11.21 7.77 2.15
N ARG A 46 -12.25 7.27 2.82
CA ARG A 46 -12.65 5.87 2.76
C ARG A 46 -12.73 5.38 1.32
N HIS A 47 -13.15 6.22 0.39
CA HIS A 47 -13.16 5.91 -1.05
C HIS A 47 -11.79 5.50 -1.59
N ALA A 48 -10.71 6.19 -1.17
CA ALA A 48 -9.36 5.88 -1.60
C ALA A 48 -8.90 4.52 -1.08
N ILE A 49 -9.15 4.24 0.20
CA ILE A 49 -8.84 2.94 0.82
C ILE A 49 -9.60 1.82 0.10
N TYR A 50 -10.90 2.02 -0.13
CA TYR A 50 -11.73 1.08 -0.87
C TYR A 50 -11.16 0.79 -2.26
N THR A 51 -10.83 1.83 -3.02
CA THR A 51 -10.28 1.70 -4.38
C THR A 51 -8.95 0.97 -4.39
N ASP A 52 -8.04 1.35 -3.49
CA ASP A 52 -6.69 0.79 -3.42
C ASP A 52 -6.74 -0.70 -3.01
N ILE A 53 -7.55 -1.05 -2.00
CA ILE A 53 -7.71 -2.44 -1.51
C ILE A 53 -8.43 -3.31 -2.54
N THR A 54 -9.51 -2.84 -3.15
CA THR A 54 -10.23 -3.60 -4.19
C THR A 54 -9.39 -3.80 -5.45
N THR A 55 -8.54 -2.84 -5.81
CA THR A 55 -7.62 -3.03 -6.94
C THR A 55 -6.53 -4.06 -6.60
N LEU A 56 -6.03 -4.07 -5.36
CA LEU A 56 -5.10 -5.11 -4.91
C LEU A 56 -5.74 -6.52 -4.94
N LEU A 57 -6.99 -6.64 -4.50
CA LEU A 57 -7.78 -7.88 -4.57
C LEU A 57 -7.88 -8.44 -6.00
N ARG A 58 -7.96 -7.58 -7.03
CA ARG A 58 -8.10 -8.00 -8.44
C ARG A 58 -6.91 -8.81 -8.96
N PHE A 59 -5.73 -8.71 -8.35
CA PHE A 59 -4.56 -9.47 -8.82
C PHE A 59 -4.70 -10.97 -8.56
N ARG A 60 -5.14 -11.37 -7.36
CA ARG A 60 -5.43 -12.77 -7.03
C ARG A 60 -6.58 -12.87 -6.01
N PRO A 61 -7.83 -12.76 -6.45
CA PRO A 61 -8.98 -12.71 -5.54
C PRO A 61 -9.20 -14.00 -4.74
N GLN A 62 -8.62 -15.13 -5.18
CA GLN A 62 -8.78 -16.44 -4.55
C GLN A 62 -7.53 -16.90 -3.78
N ASP A 63 -6.52 -16.04 -3.63
CA ASP A 63 -5.28 -16.42 -2.94
C ASP A 63 -5.51 -16.66 -1.44
N ALA A 64 -4.94 -17.73 -0.90
CA ALA A 64 -5.06 -18.07 0.52
C ALA A 64 -4.38 -17.03 1.44
N ALA A 65 -3.40 -16.26 0.92
CA ALA A 65 -2.71 -15.21 1.65
C ALA A 65 -3.68 -14.13 2.19
N TRP A 66 -4.84 -13.93 1.56
CA TRP A 66 -5.86 -13.01 2.04
C TRP A 66 -6.41 -13.38 3.42
N GLY A 67 -6.54 -14.68 3.72
CA GLY A 67 -6.99 -15.13 5.04
C GLY A 67 -6.03 -14.70 6.15
N GLN A 68 -4.73 -14.90 5.92
CA GLN A 68 -3.69 -14.49 6.87
C GLN A 68 -3.58 -12.96 6.96
N CYS A 69 -3.58 -12.26 5.82
CA CYS A 69 -3.56 -10.79 5.80
C CYS A 69 -4.72 -10.19 6.61
N ARG A 70 -5.95 -10.70 6.46
CA ARG A 70 -7.10 -10.25 7.23
C ARG A 70 -6.91 -10.48 8.73
N MET A 71 -6.36 -11.62 9.12
CA MET A 71 -6.08 -11.94 10.52
C MET A 71 -5.05 -10.98 11.13
N GLU A 72 -3.93 -10.74 10.44
CA GLU A 72 -2.87 -9.84 10.89
C GLU A 72 -3.35 -8.38 11.00
N LEU A 73 -4.19 -7.91 10.07
CA LEU A 73 -4.79 -6.57 10.15
C LEU A 73 -5.77 -6.44 11.34
N ARG A 74 -6.53 -7.48 11.67
CA ARG A 74 -7.40 -7.48 12.86
C ARG A 74 -6.58 -7.48 14.13
N ASP A 75 -5.53 -8.29 14.19
CA ASP A 75 -4.61 -8.34 15.33
C ASP A 75 -3.94 -6.98 15.55
N LEU A 76 -3.54 -6.31 14.46
CA LEU A 76 -2.97 -4.96 14.50
C LEU A 76 -3.90 -3.92 15.14
N VAL A 77 -5.23 -4.09 15.07
CA VAL A 77 -6.18 -3.15 15.70
C VAL A 77 -6.65 -3.65 17.06
N GLY A 78 -6.84 -4.96 17.22
CA GLY A 78 -7.43 -5.55 18.42
C GLY A 78 -6.44 -5.76 19.56
N LYS A 79 -5.14 -5.84 19.27
CA LYS A 79 -4.07 -6.13 20.23
C LYS A 79 -3.00 -5.05 20.31
N ASP A 80 -3.16 -3.90 19.63
CA ASP A 80 -2.19 -2.82 19.72
C ASP A 80 -2.31 -2.11 21.07
N ASP A 81 -1.58 -2.62 22.05
CA ASP A 81 -1.41 -2.07 23.40
C ASP A 81 -0.46 -0.85 23.43
N GLY A 82 -0.42 -0.09 22.32
CA GLY A 82 0.50 1.03 22.14
C GLY A 82 1.84 0.66 21.50
N GLY A 83 1.90 -0.44 20.75
CA GLY A 83 3.12 -0.93 20.10
C GLY A 83 3.36 -0.28 18.74
N PHE A 84 2.61 -0.70 17.72
CA PHE A 84 2.85 -0.33 16.34
C PHE A 84 2.56 1.15 16.06
N PHE A 85 1.37 1.65 16.45
CA PHE A 85 0.94 3.00 16.10
C PHE A 85 1.66 4.08 16.93
N ALA A 86 2.00 3.80 18.19
CA ALA A 86 2.73 4.74 19.02
C ALA A 86 4.20 4.91 18.58
N GLN A 87 4.78 3.87 17.97
CA GLN A 87 6.14 3.94 17.40
C GLN A 87 6.17 4.63 16.03
N GLN A 88 5.00 4.82 15.39
CA GLN A 88 4.95 5.55 14.13
C GLN A 88 5.33 7.01 14.34
N ARG A 89 5.95 7.58 13.31
CA ARG A 89 6.31 8.99 13.31
C ARG A 89 5.96 9.65 11.99
N ILE A 90 5.55 10.89 12.07
CA ILE A 90 5.19 11.70 10.90
C ILE A 90 6.15 12.88 10.80
N TRP A 91 6.45 13.28 9.56
CA TRP A 91 7.25 14.46 9.30
C TRP A 91 6.36 15.71 9.37
N GLN A 92 6.64 16.60 10.32
CA GLN A 92 5.99 17.89 10.44
C GLN A 92 7.05 19.00 10.51
N ILE A 93 7.01 19.90 9.52
CA ILE A 93 7.80 21.15 9.45
C ILE A 93 9.22 21.00 10.02
N GLY A 94 10.05 20.23 9.31
CA GLY A 94 11.48 20.10 9.64
C GLY A 94 11.82 19.11 10.76
N ALA A 95 10.83 18.48 11.39
CA ALA A 95 11.04 17.50 12.44
C ALA A 95 10.17 16.26 12.27
N LEU A 96 10.66 15.14 12.78
CA LEU A 96 9.91 13.91 12.91
C LEU A 96 9.26 13.89 14.29
N ARG A 97 7.93 13.72 14.37
CA ARG A 97 7.20 13.63 15.64
C ARG A 97 6.37 12.37 15.74
N GLU A 98 6.09 11.95 16.96
CA GLU A 98 5.16 10.86 17.26
C GLU A 98 3.73 11.26 16.90
N LEU A 99 2.88 10.26 16.62
CA LEU A 99 1.47 10.48 16.38
C LEU A 99 0.78 10.90 17.67
N THR A 100 -0.18 11.80 17.54
CA THR A 100 -1.14 12.11 18.61
C THR A 100 -2.11 10.94 18.80
N ALA A 101 -2.76 10.85 19.96
CA ALA A 101 -3.81 9.86 20.20
C ALA A 101 -4.93 9.91 19.13
N GLN A 102 -5.26 11.11 18.64
CA GLN A 102 -6.26 11.28 17.56
C GLN A 102 -5.77 10.70 16.22
N GLU A 103 -4.50 10.90 15.88
CA GLU A 103 -3.92 10.33 14.65
C GLU A 103 -3.78 8.81 14.73
N ILE A 104 -3.44 8.29 15.91
CA ILE A 104 -3.44 6.85 16.19
C ILE A 104 -4.85 6.28 16.02
N GLN A 105 -5.87 6.90 16.63
CA GLN A 105 -7.25 6.46 16.48
C GLN A 105 -7.70 6.50 15.02
N ALA A 106 -7.37 7.56 14.30
CA ALA A 106 -7.70 7.68 12.88
C ALA A 106 -6.96 6.63 12.04
N ALA A 107 -5.72 6.27 12.37
CA ALA A 107 -4.97 5.19 11.72
C ALA A 107 -5.63 3.83 11.98
N GLN A 108 -5.99 3.53 13.23
CA GLN A 108 -6.72 2.33 13.60
C GLN A 108 -8.06 2.23 12.86
N ASP A 109 -8.81 3.32 12.77
CA ASP A 109 -10.11 3.33 12.09
C ASP A 109 -9.99 3.11 10.57
N ARG A 110 -8.89 3.56 9.95
CA ARG A 110 -8.60 3.24 8.55
C ARG A 110 -8.26 1.77 8.33
N ILE A 111 -7.51 1.17 9.25
CA ILE A 111 -7.22 -0.28 9.19
C ILE A 111 -8.49 -1.09 9.41
N LYS A 112 -9.34 -0.71 10.38
CA LYS A 112 -10.67 -1.33 10.57
C LYS A 112 -11.49 -1.27 9.29
N TYR A 113 -11.54 -0.10 8.66
CA TYR A 113 -12.26 0.06 7.40
C TYR A 113 -11.68 -0.80 6.28
N ALA A 114 -10.35 -0.93 6.17
CA ALA A 114 -9.74 -1.85 5.19
C ALA A 114 -10.14 -3.31 5.45
N VAL A 115 -10.22 -3.74 6.72
CA VAL A 115 -10.73 -5.06 7.10
C VAL A 115 -12.20 -5.23 6.71
N GLU A 116 -13.05 -4.23 6.97
CA GLU A 116 -14.46 -4.25 6.56
C GLU A 116 -14.63 -4.40 5.04
N VAL A 117 -13.79 -3.74 4.24
CA VAL A 117 -13.79 -3.89 2.78
C VAL A 117 -13.41 -5.32 2.37
N LEU A 118 -12.38 -5.89 2.98
CA LEU A 118 -11.95 -7.26 2.71
C LEU A 118 -13.03 -8.27 3.12
N ASP A 119 -13.64 -8.11 4.30
CA ASP A 119 -14.72 -8.98 4.80
C ASP A 119 -15.97 -8.88 3.92
N GLY A 120 -16.34 -7.67 3.49
CA GLY A 120 -17.43 -7.49 2.53
C GLY A 120 -17.20 -8.25 1.22
N PHE A 121 -15.96 -8.31 0.74
CA PHE A 121 -15.62 -9.08 -0.46
C PHE A 121 -15.73 -10.59 -0.24
N PHE A 122 -15.08 -11.13 0.80
CA PHE A 122 -14.99 -12.58 1.02
C PHE A 122 -16.25 -13.20 1.65
N ASP A 123 -16.91 -12.45 2.53
CA ASP A 123 -18.02 -12.95 3.34
C ASP A 123 -19.38 -12.42 2.82
N GLY A 124 -19.37 -11.32 2.05
CA GLY A 124 -20.56 -10.60 1.61
C GLY A 124 -20.92 -10.71 0.11
N GLY A 125 -20.11 -11.38 -0.71
CA GLY A 125 -20.42 -11.60 -2.13
C GLY A 125 -20.40 -10.34 -3.01
N VAL A 126 -19.62 -9.32 -2.64
CA VAL A 126 -19.47 -8.09 -3.45
C VAL A 126 -18.77 -8.42 -4.77
N ASP A 127 -19.49 -8.28 -5.88
CA ASP A 127 -18.95 -8.48 -7.23
C ASP A 127 -18.10 -7.27 -7.65
N ILE A 128 -16.76 -7.43 -7.65
CA ILE A 128 -15.80 -6.39 -8.08
C ILE A 128 -15.75 -6.25 -9.64
N SER A 129 -16.64 -6.94 -10.37
CA SER A 129 -16.72 -6.84 -11.85
C SER A 129 -17.07 -5.43 -12.35
N VAL A 130 -17.55 -4.53 -11.49
CA VAL A 130 -17.98 -3.19 -11.90
C VAL A 130 -16.92 -2.14 -11.54
N THR A 131 -16.22 -1.68 -12.60
CA THR A 131 -15.57 -0.37 -12.83
C THR A 131 -14.05 -0.17 -12.68
N TYR A 132 -13.53 0.35 -13.80
CA TYR A 132 -12.40 1.24 -14.08
C TYR A 132 -10.96 0.70 -14.19
N ASP A 133 -10.39 1.05 -15.35
CA ASP A 133 -9.06 0.84 -15.91
C ASP A 133 -8.03 1.79 -15.27
N SER A 134 -7.53 1.44 -14.07
CA SER A 134 -6.47 2.24 -13.42
C SER A 134 -5.57 1.39 -12.53
N THR A 135 -4.83 0.48 -13.15
CA THR A 135 -3.74 -0.30 -12.52
C THR A 135 -2.41 0.48 -12.43
N ARG A 136 -2.29 1.61 -13.14
CA ARG A 136 -1.07 2.43 -13.20
C ARG A 136 -0.68 3.17 -11.89
N PRO A 137 -1.61 3.65 -11.05
CA PRO A 137 -1.25 4.38 -9.81
C PRO A 137 -0.67 3.48 -8.71
N LEU A 138 -1.01 2.19 -8.68
CA LEU A 138 -0.60 1.25 -7.62
C LEU A 138 0.88 0.85 -7.72
N ILE A 139 1.36 0.55 -8.94
CA ILE A 139 2.72 0.06 -9.16
C ILE A 139 3.76 1.11 -8.79
N SER A 140 3.52 2.40 -9.11
CA SER A 140 4.42 3.49 -8.72
C SER A 140 4.46 3.72 -7.20
N ARG A 141 3.43 3.33 -6.46
CA ARG A 141 3.28 3.63 -5.03
C ARG A 141 3.84 2.52 -4.16
N VAL A 142 3.59 1.26 -4.52
CA VAL A 142 4.16 0.08 -3.83
C VAL A 142 5.68 0.01 -4.02
N LEU A 143 6.18 0.42 -5.20
CA LEU A 143 7.63 0.44 -5.48
C LEU A 143 8.36 1.69 -4.97
N GLY A 144 7.64 2.74 -4.57
CA GLY A 144 8.22 4.01 -4.11
C GLY A 144 8.82 3.99 -2.70
N TRP A 145 8.64 2.90 -1.95
CA TRP A 145 9.08 2.78 -0.54
C TRP A 145 10.51 2.25 -0.37
N ARG A 146 11.23 1.93 -1.45
CA ARG A 146 12.67 1.64 -1.40
C ARG A 146 13.48 2.80 -1.96
N LEU A 147 13.84 3.76 -1.10
CA LEU A 147 15.11 4.50 -1.07
C LEU A 147 14.89 5.77 -0.25
N GLY A 148 15.41 5.77 0.98
CA GLY A 148 15.86 7.01 1.59
C GLY A 148 16.83 7.69 0.62
N ARG A 149 16.37 8.74 -0.07
CA ARG A 149 17.22 9.51 -0.98
C ARG A 149 18.16 10.38 -0.16
N LYS A 150 19.32 9.80 0.14
CA LYS A 150 20.51 10.50 0.61
C LYS A 150 21.11 11.30 -0.56
N ARG A 151 21.33 12.59 -0.28
CA ARG A 151 22.22 13.59 -0.92
C ARG A 151 22.08 13.89 -2.42
N GLN A 152 21.64 15.12 -2.70
CA GLN A 152 22.06 15.86 -3.89
C GLN A 152 23.57 16.11 -3.79
N ASP A 153 24.36 15.41 -4.62
CA ASP A 153 25.72 15.82 -4.93
C ASP A 153 25.68 16.78 -6.13
N LYS A 154 26.26 17.96 -5.89
CA LYS A 154 26.89 18.94 -6.80
C LYS A 154 26.44 18.95 -8.27
N LEU A 155 25.77 20.04 -8.64
CA LEU A 155 25.97 20.66 -9.95
C LEU A 155 26.55 22.07 -9.72
N ARG A 156 27.85 22.22 -10.01
CA ARG A 156 28.50 23.52 -10.22
C ARG A 156 27.82 24.22 -11.41
N PRO A 157 27.52 25.53 -11.35
CA PRO A 157 27.38 26.33 -12.54
C PRO A 157 28.74 26.91 -12.92
N GLU A 158 29.31 26.48 -14.04
CA GLU A 158 30.26 27.32 -14.78
C GLU A 158 29.52 27.97 -15.96
N GLN A 159 29.89 29.22 -16.18
CA GLN A 159 29.17 30.26 -16.88
C GLN A 159 29.34 30.22 -18.41
N GLY A 160 28.52 31.01 -19.10
CA GLY A 160 28.83 31.51 -20.44
C GLY A 160 27.99 32.75 -20.76
N GLN A 161 28.57 33.93 -20.53
CA GLN A 161 28.28 35.14 -21.29
C GLN A 161 29.17 35.17 -22.52
#